data_AF-A0A3R9UHL6-F1
#
_entry.id   AF-A0A3R9UHL6-F1
#
_cell.length_a   1.000
_cell.length_b   1.000
_cell.length_c   1.000
_cell.angle_alpha   90.00
_cell.angle_beta   90.00
_cell.angle_gamma   90.00
#
_symmetry.space_group_name_H-M   'P 1'
#
loop_
_entity.id
_entity.type
_entity.pdbx_description
1 polymer ?
#
loop_
_entity_poly.entity_id
_entity_poly.type
_entity_poly.pdbx_seq_one_letter_code
_entity_poly.pdbx_strand_id
1 'polypeptide(L)' 'MNTKPITRTAPEAPVAKRPRGFAAMDEATQRRIASEGGRASHLSGRGHRFTSEEARAAGRKGGQASRGRGTQGTAAE' A
#
# COMPACT_ATOMS: atom_id res chain seq x y z
N MET A 1 33.59 12.24 44.78
CA MET A 1 33.26 11.18 43.81
C MET A 1 31.78 10.89 43.96
N ASN A 2 30.93 11.42 43.08
CA ASN A 2 29.48 11.33 43.24
C ASN A 2 28.89 10.62 42.01
N THR A 3 28.71 9.31 42.15
CA THR A 3 28.03 8.45 41.17
C THR A 3 26.52 8.57 41.37
N LYS A 4 25.84 9.25 40.44
CA LYS A 4 24.37 9.20 40.36
C LYS A 4 23.95 7.87 39.72
N PRO A 5 22.91 7.16 40.22
CA PRO A 5 22.44 5.96 39.58
C PRO A 5 21.77 6.31 38.24
N ILE A 6 22.32 5.76 37.16
CA ILE A 6 21.68 5.73 35.83
C ILE A 6 20.47 4.80 35.90
N THR A 7 19.29 5.36 36.10
CA THR A 7 18.02 4.63 35.97
C THR A 7 17.85 4.24 34.50
N ARG A 8 17.89 2.94 34.22
CA ARG A 8 17.55 2.37 32.92
C ARG A 8 16.04 2.46 32.71
N THR A 9 15.59 3.51 32.03
CA THR A 9 14.21 3.65 31.57
C THR A 9 13.86 2.47 30.66
N ALA A 10 12.89 1.65 31.07
CA ALA A 10 12.33 0.57 30.26
C ALA A 10 11.77 1.11 28.93
N PRO A 11 11.68 0.30 27.86
CA PRO A 11 11.11 0.75 26.59
C PRO A 11 9.62 1.06 26.78
N GLU A 12 9.31 2.36 26.79
CA GLU A 12 7.95 2.89 26.80
C GLU A 12 7.17 2.30 25.61
N ALA A 13 5.99 1.76 25.89
CA ALA A 13 5.10 1.18 24.88
C ALA A 13 4.90 2.17 23.71
N PRO A 14 4.79 1.70 22.45
CA PRO A 14 4.72 2.60 21.31
C PRO A 14 3.49 3.49 21.43
N VAL A 15 3.71 4.80 21.63
CA VAL A 15 2.66 5.81 21.63
C VAL A 15 1.86 5.66 20.34
N ALA A 16 0.58 5.30 20.45
CA ALA A 16 -0.30 5.12 19.32
C ALA A 16 -0.35 6.42 18.51
N LYS A 17 0.23 6.40 17.31
CA LYS A 17 0.20 7.56 16.41
C LYS A 17 -1.24 7.78 15.96
N ARG A 18 -1.79 8.93 16.34
CA ARG A 18 -3.09 9.37 15.84
C ARG A 18 -3.02 9.49 14.31
N PRO A 19 -4.05 9.00 13.58
CA PRO A 19 -4.08 9.15 12.13
C PRO A 19 -4.07 10.64 11.76
N ARG A 20 -3.36 10.98 10.69
CA ARG A 20 -3.23 12.35 10.16
C ARG A 20 -3.30 12.32 8.65
N GLY A 21 -3.64 13.46 8.04
CA GLY A 21 -3.68 13.61 6.58
C GLY A 21 -4.70 12.66 5.95
N PHE A 22 -4.33 11.98 4.87
CA PHE A 22 -5.20 11.06 4.14
C PHE A 22 -5.83 9.98 5.03
N ALA A 23 -5.05 9.42 5.96
CA ALA A 23 -5.52 8.36 6.86
C ALA A 23 -6.50 8.86 7.95
N ALA A 24 -6.62 10.18 8.15
CA ALA A 24 -7.57 10.78 9.09
C ALA A 24 -8.89 11.21 8.44
N MET A 25 -9.01 11.13 7.11
CA MET A 25 -10.23 11.50 6.38
C MET A 25 -11.30 10.40 6.46
N ASP A 26 -12.55 10.75 6.21
CA ASP A 26 -13.65 9.78 6.09
C ASP A 26 -13.43 8.82 4.91
N GLU A 27 -13.94 7.59 5.02
CA GLU A 27 -13.75 6.54 4.02
C GLU A 27 -14.22 6.94 2.61
N ALA A 28 -15.34 7.66 2.51
CA ALA A 28 -15.87 8.15 1.24
C ALA A 28 -14.87 9.12 0.56
N THR A 29 -14.28 10.01 1.35
CA THR A 29 -13.28 10.99 0.91
C THR A 29 -11.99 10.29 0.50
N GLN A 30 -11.50 9.33 1.30
CA GLN A 30 -10.33 8.52 0.95
C GLN A 30 -10.53 7.77 -0.36
N ARG A 31 -11.69 7.11 -0.53
CA ARG A 31 -12.02 6.36 -1.74
C ARG A 31 -12.08 7.24 -2.97
N ARG A 32 -12.66 8.44 -2.84
CA ARG A 32 -12.71 9.43 -3.91
C ARG A 32 -11.32 9.87 -4.33
N ILE A 33 -10.49 10.30 -3.38
CA ILE A 33 -9.11 10.78 -3.64
C ILE A 33 -8.25 9.65 -4.22
N ALA A 34 -8.35 8.42 -3.71
CA ALA A 34 -7.65 7.26 -4.25
C ALA A 34 -8.07 6.97 -5.71
N SER A 35 -9.39 7.03 -5.98
CA SER A 35 -9.93 6.83 -7.32
C SER A 35 -9.47 7.92 -8.29
N GLU A 36 -9.48 9.18 -7.85
CA GLU A 36 -9.00 10.32 -8.61
C GLU A 36 -7.48 10.24 -8.86
N GLY A 37 -6.68 9.86 -7.86
CA GLY A 37 -5.23 9.68 -8.00
C GLY A 37 -4.84 8.59 -9.01
N GLY A 38 -5.56 7.46 -9.02
CA GLY A 38 -5.37 6.42 -10.03
C GLY A 38 -5.72 6.87 -11.45
N ARG A 39 -6.84 7.59 -11.61
CA ARG A 39 -7.27 8.16 -12.90
C ARG A 39 -6.31 9.25 -13.39
N ALA A 40 -5.92 10.17 -12.51
CA ALA A 40 -5.01 11.26 -12.81
C ALA A 40 -3.64 10.74 -13.25
N SER A 41 -3.14 9.68 -12.63
CA SER A 41 -1.89 9.02 -13.04
C SER A 41 -1.97 8.53 -14.49
N HIS A 42 -3.09 7.91 -14.88
CA HIS A 42 -3.33 7.47 -16.25
C HIS A 42 -3.53 8.64 -17.23
N LEU A 43 -4.31 9.65 -16.82
CA LEU A 43 -4.65 10.83 -17.63
C LEU A 43 -3.47 11.77 -17.85
N SER A 44 -2.51 11.81 -16.92
CA SER A 44 -1.35 12.72 -16.97
C SER A 44 -0.48 12.52 -18.22
N GLY A 45 -0.69 11.46 -19.01
CA GLY A 45 -0.13 11.29 -20.35
C GLY A 45 1.39 11.15 -20.38
N ARG A 46 2.04 11.12 -19.21
CA ARG A 46 3.48 10.97 -19.04
C ARG A 46 3.92 9.51 -18.96
N GLY A 47 2.95 8.59 -19.04
CA GLY A 47 3.17 7.15 -19.08
C GLY A 47 3.26 6.61 -20.50
N HIS A 48 3.94 5.47 -20.64
CA HIS A 48 3.98 4.69 -21.88
C HIS A 48 2.56 4.37 -22.34
N ARG A 49 2.22 4.73 -23.58
CA ARG A 49 0.95 4.32 -24.20
C ARG A 49 1.13 2.90 -24.73
N PHE A 50 0.51 1.95 -24.06
CA PHE A 50 0.50 0.57 -24.52
C PHE A 50 -0.21 0.47 -25.87
N THR A 51 0.45 -0.17 -26.82
CA THR A 51 -0.25 -0.67 -28.01
C THR A 51 -1.21 -1.79 -27.59
N SER A 52 -2.20 -2.10 -28.43
CA SER A 52 -3.15 -3.19 -28.14
C SER A 52 -2.45 -4.54 -27.93
N GLU A 53 -1.33 -4.76 -28.61
CA GLU A 53 -0.52 -5.95 -28.46
C GLU A 53 0.20 -5.99 -27.11
N GLU A 54 0.84 -4.90 -26.70
CA GLU A 54 1.54 -4.81 -25.42
C GLU A 54 0.58 -4.94 -24.23
N ALA A 55 -0.60 -4.32 -24.31
CA ALA A 55 -1.64 -4.45 -23.28
C ALA A 55 -2.07 -5.92 -23.12
N ARG A 56 -2.23 -6.65 -24.24
CA ARG A 56 -2.57 -8.07 -24.24
C ARG A 56 -1.44 -8.94 -23.69
N ALA A 57 -0.18 -8.63 -24.01
CA ALA A 57 0.98 -9.33 -23.48
C ALA A 57 1.12 -9.12 -21.96
N ALA A 58 0.99 -7.87 -21.49
CA ALA A 58 1.00 -7.53 -20.07
C ALA A 58 -0.15 -8.20 -19.31
N GLY A 59 -1.36 -8.19 -19.87
CA GLY A 59 -2.54 -8.86 -19.30
C GLY A 59 -2.34 -10.38 -19.18
N ARG A 60 -1.80 -11.04 -20.21
CA ARG A 60 -1.45 -12.48 -20.15
C ARG A 60 -0.44 -12.75 -19.04
N LYS A 61 0.63 -11.95 -18.95
CA LYS A 61 1.66 -12.08 -17.90
C LYS A 61 1.08 -11.89 -16.49
N GLY A 62 0.22 -10.90 -16.30
CA GLY A 62 -0.48 -10.68 -15.02
C GLY A 62 -1.44 -11.82 -14.66
N GLY A 63 -2.15 -12.38 -15.64
CA GLY A 63 -2.99 -13.56 -15.48
C GLY A 63 -2.21 -14.81 -15.08
N GLN A 64 -1.01 -15.01 -15.65
CA GLN A 64 -0.11 -16.09 -15.26
C GLN A 64 0.41 -15.91 -13.82
N ALA A 65 0.81 -14.69 -13.46
CA ALA A 65 1.32 -14.38 -12.11
C ALA A 65 0.26 -14.51 -11.00
N SER A 66 -1.01 -14.15 -11.29
CA SER A 66 -2.12 -14.27 -10.34
C SER A 66 -2.56 -15.72 -10.13
N ARG A 67 -2.56 -16.54 -11.18
CA ARG A 67 -2.87 -17.98 -11.09
C ARG A 67 -1.85 -18.76 -10.24
N GLY A 68 -0.62 -18.29 -10.13
CA GLY A 68 0.39 -18.88 -9.24
C GLY A 68 0.20 -18.56 -7.75
N ARG A 69 -0.62 -17.56 -7.38
CA ARG A 69 -0.83 -17.14 -5.99
C ARG A 69 -2.22 -17.49 -5.42
N GLY A 70 -3.19 -17.82 -6.27
CA GLY A 70 -4.56 -18.12 -5.84
C GLY A 70 -4.79 -19.52 -5.28
N THR A 71 -3.87 -20.47 -5.49
CA THR A 71 -4.04 -21.88 -5.07
C THR A 71 -3.38 -22.23 -3.74
N GLN A 72 -2.68 -21.30 -3.08
CA GLN A 72 -2.05 -21.57 -1.76
C GLN A 72 -2.86 -21.06 -0.56
N GLY A 73 -4.10 -20.59 -0.76
CA GLY A 73 -4.91 -19.97 0.30
C GLY A 73 -6.09 -20.79 0.84
N THR A 74 -6.38 -21.98 0.28
CA THR A 74 -7.54 -22.79 0.70
C THR A 74 -7.20 -24.29 0.73
N ALA A 75 -6.36 -24.69 1.69
CA ALA A 75 -6.16 -26.08 2.05
C ALA A 75 -5.82 -26.15 3.55
N ALA A 76 -6.82 -25.83 4.39
CA ALA A 76 -6.82 -26.09 5.82
C ALA A 76 -8.28 -26.09 6.31
N GLU A 77 -8.97 -27.20 6.10
CA GLU A 77 -10.05 -27.72 6.95
C GLU A 77 -9.94 -29.25 6.95
#